data_AF-A0AA36HUZ0-F1
#
_entry.id   AF-A0AA36HUZ0-F1
#
_cell.length_a   1.000
_cell.length_b   1.000
_cell.length_c   1.000
_cell.angle_alpha   90.00
_cell.angle_beta   90.00
_cell.angle_gamma   90.00
#
_symmetry.space_group_name_H-M   'P 1'
#
loop_
_entity.id
_entity.type
_entity.pdbx_description
1 polymer ?
#
loop_
_entity_poly.entity_id
_entity_poly.type
_entity_poly.pdbx_seq_one_letter_code
_entity_poly.pdbx_strand_id
1 'polypeptide(L)'
;MNIFAGESCFLLLSRLNHSCFPNVVYMSERRQFRALREIQKGEELMHSYLGRELLLPTELRRRHLWRSKCFECCCPRCAAQEDPLRVVACRACAQEQTYEVGPEGLCLREAPSSGSAETRLLQGAKVKVLSSLESWIQVEAEDLCGWVQDVEIERLQPVGAALGVAPVGNLGAAVGRWLQAVQLLLPPDDVQTPIGEDETEEEAAARCALEAALKAAPALPLGSYVPGSAECRFDGAKWICDRCGHVEEALLPAERVLGRLAERTFFSPKMTPALGDVGPGRGLKMVKRLFVRQALELCEACSSLLGLQHWTVQWARLLLVDFALSRLTYGVCGSKRLGLLLLELIQELWQWLGSLGLSHDPSCFLLTRAMDALRLVGFDRDQRLRQEVAQLQVLTESCMKQVDILPLRPLIIDGSISFQ
;
A
#
# COMPACT_ATOMS: atom_id res chain seq x y z
N MET A 1 2.97 15.53 29.02
CA MET A 1 2.04 16.57 28.53
C MET A 1 1.64 16.21 27.11
N ASN A 2 0.34 16.19 26.79
CA ASN A 2 -0.13 16.00 25.42
C ASN A 2 -0.19 17.38 24.75
N ILE A 3 0.82 17.66 23.91
CA ILE A 3 0.80 18.84 23.05
C ILE A 3 -0.04 18.45 21.84
N PHE A 4 -1.24 19.00 21.77
CA PHE A 4 -2.11 18.86 20.60
C PHE A 4 -1.65 19.86 19.52
N ALA A 5 -1.87 19.55 18.24
CA ALA A 5 -1.43 20.41 17.13
C ALA A 5 -1.82 21.88 17.37
N GLY A 6 -0.83 22.80 17.30
CA GLY A 6 -1.01 24.24 17.57
C GLY A 6 -0.62 24.70 18.99
N GLU A 7 0.43 24.12 19.60
CA GLU A 7 1.08 24.60 20.84
C GLU A 7 0.12 24.82 22.03
N SER A 8 -0.99 24.09 22.07
CA SER A 8 -2.03 24.29 23.10
C SER A 8 -1.90 23.26 24.21
N CYS A 9 -1.95 23.72 25.47
CA CYS A 9 -1.98 22.86 26.65
C CYS A 9 -3.39 22.85 27.25
N PHE A 10 -3.98 21.66 27.35
CA PHE A 10 -5.30 21.46 27.94
C PHE A 10 -5.18 20.57 29.18
N LEU A 11 -5.37 21.15 30.36
CA LEU A 11 -5.17 20.44 31.63
C LEU A 11 -6.12 19.25 31.79
N LEU A 12 -7.41 19.43 31.44
CA LEU A 12 -8.40 18.36 31.54
C LEU A 12 -8.17 17.27 30.48
N LEU A 13 -7.94 17.67 29.24
CA LEU A 13 -7.76 16.74 28.11
C LEU A 13 -6.46 15.93 28.20
N SER A 14 -5.44 16.48 28.86
CA SER A 14 -4.16 15.80 29.09
C SER A 14 -4.24 14.67 30.12
N ARG A 15 -5.39 14.46 30.79
CA ARG A 15 -5.60 13.37 31.73
C ARG A 15 -5.96 12.03 31.06
N LEU A 16 -6.39 12.06 29.79
CA LEU A 16 -6.76 10.85 29.08
C LEU A 16 -5.52 10.02 28.75
N ASN A 17 -5.57 8.74 29.11
CA ASN A 17 -4.50 7.80 28.87
C ASN A 17 -4.43 7.32 27.42
N HIS A 18 -3.32 6.64 27.11
CA HIS A 18 -3.06 6.10 25.79
C HIS A 18 -3.76 4.76 25.55
N SER A 19 -4.36 4.58 24.36
CA SER A 19 -4.59 3.26 23.79
C SER A 19 -4.39 3.30 22.27
N CYS A 20 -3.80 2.23 21.72
CA CYS A 20 -3.75 2.01 20.27
C CYS A 20 -5.05 1.42 19.70
N PHE A 21 -6.00 1.09 20.58
CA PHE A 21 -7.40 0.82 20.29
C PHE A 21 -8.26 1.78 21.13
N PRO A 22 -8.20 3.10 20.84
CA PRO A 22 -8.85 4.12 21.67
C PRO A 22 -10.37 4.06 21.52
N ASN A 23 -11.09 4.62 22.49
CA ASN A 23 -12.54 4.82 22.41
C ASN A 23 -12.91 6.29 22.13
N VAL A 24 -11.95 7.21 22.19
CA VAL A 24 -12.15 8.60 21.83
C VAL A 24 -11.03 9.16 20.94
N VAL A 25 -11.38 10.13 20.11
CA VAL A 25 -10.45 10.84 19.22
C VAL A 25 -10.54 12.34 19.39
N TYR A 26 -9.39 13.01 19.37
CA TYR A 26 -9.31 14.46 19.52
C TYR A 26 -9.57 15.16 18.18
N MET A 27 -10.48 16.12 18.16
CA MET A 27 -10.74 16.97 17.01
C MET A 27 -10.15 18.36 17.26
N SER A 28 -9.07 18.69 16.54
CA SER A 28 -8.35 19.96 16.69
C SER A 28 -9.23 21.19 16.41
N GLU A 29 -10.03 21.16 15.34
CA GLU A 29 -10.89 22.27 14.90
C GLU A 29 -11.89 22.71 15.98
N ARG A 30 -12.44 21.74 16.72
CA ARG A 30 -13.44 21.98 17.77
C ARG A 30 -12.89 21.85 19.19
N ARG A 31 -11.61 21.53 19.34
CA ARG A 31 -10.92 21.31 20.63
C ARG A 31 -11.68 20.37 21.57
N GLN A 32 -12.21 19.28 21.05
CA GLN A 32 -13.06 18.34 21.79
C GLN A 32 -12.67 16.89 21.47
N PHE A 33 -13.04 15.97 22.38
CA PHE A 33 -13.05 14.55 22.07
C PHE A 33 -14.40 14.12 21.50
N ARG A 34 -14.36 13.14 20.59
CA ARG A 34 -15.54 12.40 20.15
C ARG A 34 -15.35 10.91 20.39
N ALA A 35 -16.44 10.22 20.71
CA ALA A 35 -16.44 8.78 20.79
C ALA A 35 -16.21 8.17 19.41
N LEU A 36 -15.35 7.16 19.35
CA LEU A 36 -15.08 6.33 18.17
C LEU A 36 -16.01 5.10 18.11
N ARG A 37 -16.45 4.65 19.29
CA ARG A 37 -17.32 3.49 19.50
C ARG A 37 -18.19 3.72 20.74
N GLU A 38 -19.14 2.83 20.99
CA GLU A 38 -19.88 2.85 22.25
C GLU A 38 -18.94 2.75 23.46
N ILE A 39 -19.26 3.52 24.51
CA ILE A 39 -18.48 3.63 25.74
C ILE A 39 -19.40 3.31 26.91
N GLN A 40 -19.05 2.28 27.67
CA GLN A 40 -19.87 1.83 28.80
C GLN A 40 -19.66 2.73 30.03
N LYS A 41 -20.67 2.80 30.91
CA LYS A 41 -20.55 3.55 32.17
C LYS A 41 -19.40 2.97 33.01
N GLY A 42 -18.43 3.81 33.36
CA GLY A 42 -17.24 3.41 34.13
C GLY A 42 -16.07 2.94 33.28
N GLU A 43 -16.21 2.83 31.96
CA GLU A 43 -15.10 2.59 31.04
C GLU A 43 -14.17 3.81 30.99
N GLU A 44 -12.86 3.58 31.07
CA GLU A 44 -11.87 4.65 30.96
C GLU A 44 -11.84 5.26 29.55
N LEU A 45 -11.82 6.59 29.47
CA LEU A 45 -11.63 7.29 28.20
C LEU A 45 -10.15 7.28 27.81
N MET A 46 -9.86 6.62 26.69
CA MET A 46 -8.51 6.48 26.16
C MET A 46 -8.42 7.00 24.72
N HIS A 47 -7.36 7.76 24.46
CA HIS A 47 -7.03 8.37 23.17
C HIS A 47 -5.70 7.82 22.65
N SER A 48 -5.49 7.81 21.33
CA SER A 48 -4.18 7.49 20.76
C SER A 48 -3.24 8.69 20.79
N TYR A 49 -2.09 8.53 21.44
CA TYR A 49 -0.99 9.52 21.40
C TYR A 49 -0.19 9.43 20.11
N LEU A 50 -0.46 8.41 19.30
CA LEU A 50 0.12 8.19 18.00
C LEU A 50 -0.79 8.82 16.95
N GLY A 51 -0.20 9.56 16.02
CA GLY A 51 -0.90 10.00 14.81
C GLY A 51 -0.75 8.93 13.76
N ARG A 52 0.09 9.21 12.77
CA ARG A 52 0.40 8.27 11.68
C ARG A 52 1.01 6.96 12.15
N GLU A 53 1.76 7.00 13.25
CA GLU A 53 2.41 5.84 13.86
C GLU A 53 1.40 4.81 14.36
N LEU A 54 0.10 5.14 14.44
CA LEU A 54 -0.96 4.18 14.75
C LEU A 54 -1.02 3.04 13.71
N LEU A 55 -0.60 3.31 12.47
CA LEU A 55 -0.52 2.33 11.37
C LEU A 55 0.88 1.72 11.23
N LEU A 56 1.54 1.46 12.36
CA LEU A 56 2.77 0.68 12.46
C LEU A 56 2.57 -0.61 13.26
N PRO A 57 3.42 -1.63 13.04
CA PRO A 57 3.49 -2.81 13.90
C PRO A 57 3.66 -2.49 15.38
N THR A 58 3.23 -3.41 16.24
CA THR A 58 3.22 -3.30 17.71
C THR A 58 4.58 -2.91 18.28
N GLU A 59 5.66 -3.53 17.80
CA GLU A 59 7.03 -3.21 18.26
C GLU A 59 7.39 -1.74 17.98
N LEU A 60 7.10 -1.27 16.76
CA LEU A 60 7.40 0.11 16.36
C LEU A 60 6.54 1.10 17.15
N ARG A 61 5.24 0.83 17.33
CA ARG A 61 4.34 1.65 18.17
C ARG A 61 4.84 1.79 19.59
N ARG A 62 5.20 0.66 20.24
CA ARG A 62 5.77 0.67 21.59
C ARG A 62 7.07 1.45 21.65
N ARG A 63 7.94 1.32 20.64
CA ARG A 63 9.18 2.10 20.56
C ARG A 63 8.93 3.61 20.44
N HIS A 64 7.94 4.03 19.63
CA HIS A 64 7.56 5.44 19.53
C HIS A 64 7.02 5.97 20.87
N LEU A 65 6.16 5.22 21.54
CA LEU A 65 5.60 5.59 22.86
C LEU A 65 6.68 5.63 23.94
N TRP A 66 7.59 4.67 23.96
CA TRP A 66 8.71 4.65 24.89
C TRP A 66 9.58 5.90 24.73
N ARG A 67 9.98 6.22 23.50
CA ARG A 67 10.83 7.39 23.21
C ARG A 67 10.16 8.74 23.52
N SER A 68 8.84 8.85 23.31
CA SER A 68 8.14 10.13 23.40
C SER A 68 7.36 10.33 24.71
N LYS A 69 7.01 9.25 25.40
CA LYS A 69 6.11 9.24 26.57
C LYS A 69 6.60 8.35 27.72
N CYS A 70 7.73 7.64 27.56
CA CYS A 70 8.39 6.85 28.60
C CYS A 70 7.52 5.74 29.22
N PHE A 71 6.70 5.06 28.43
CA PHE A 71 5.96 3.88 28.87
C PHE A 71 5.84 2.84 27.75
N GLU A 72 5.60 1.59 28.13
CA GLU A 72 5.27 0.50 27.22
C GLU A 72 3.75 0.28 27.18
N CYS A 73 3.16 0.24 25.99
CA CYS A 73 1.71 0.08 25.86
C CYS A 73 1.28 -1.38 25.93
N CYS A 74 0.36 -1.68 26.86
CA CYS A 74 -0.26 -2.98 27.06
C CYS A 74 -1.76 -3.01 26.70
N CYS A 75 -2.23 -2.10 25.84
CA CYS A 75 -3.64 -2.08 25.42
C CYS A 75 -4.02 -3.38 24.67
N PRO A 76 -5.32 -3.72 24.51
CA PRO A 76 -5.74 -4.97 23.86
C PRO A 76 -5.08 -5.24 22.51
N ARG A 77 -4.92 -4.21 21.66
CA ARG A 77 -4.23 -4.33 20.37
C ARG A 77 -2.73 -4.61 20.50
N CYS A 78 -2.07 -4.10 21.54
CA CYS A 78 -0.65 -4.39 21.77
C CYS A 78 -0.44 -5.71 22.52
N ALA A 79 -1.45 -6.19 23.24
CA ALA A 79 -1.42 -7.45 23.99
C ALA A 79 -1.90 -8.65 23.15
N ALA A 80 -2.55 -8.39 22.01
CA ALA A 80 -2.94 -9.41 21.05
C ALA A 80 -1.72 -10.21 20.58
N GLN A 81 -1.91 -11.51 20.41
CA GLN A 81 -0.88 -12.42 19.90
C GLN A 81 -0.52 -12.11 18.44
N GLU A 82 -1.50 -11.67 17.66
CA GLU A 82 -1.33 -11.36 16.24
C GLU A 82 -1.15 -9.86 16.01
N ASP A 83 -0.27 -9.51 15.06
CA ASP A 83 -0.16 -8.15 14.54
C ASP A 83 -0.71 -8.06 13.11
N PRO A 84 -1.92 -7.50 12.90
CA PRO A 84 -2.55 -7.45 11.58
C PRO A 84 -1.81 -6.55 10.58
N LEU A 85 -0.85 -5.74 11.03
CA LEU A 85 -0.04 -4.89 10.14
C LEU A 85 1.21 -5.59 9.63
N ARG A 86 1.56 -6.73 10.22
CA ARG A 86 2.77 -7.48 9.89
C ARG A 86 2.42 -8.81 9.23
N VAL A 87 1.30 -8.88 8.51
CA VAL A 87 0.92 -10.05 7.72
C VAL A 87 1.80 -10.16 6.47
N VAL A 88 2.10 -11.39 6.06
CA VAL A 88 2.81 -11.67 4.80
C VAL A 88 2.01 -12.64 3.94
N ALA A 89 2.18 -12.61 2.62
CA ALA A 89 1.52 -13.59 1.75
C ALA A 89 2.05 -15.00 1.99
N CYS A 90 1.18 -16.01 2.00
CA CYS A 90 1.57 -17.40 2.16
C CYS A 90 2.13 -17.96 0.85
N ARG A 91 3.44 -18.22 0.82
CA ARG A 91 4.12 -18.74 -0.37
C ARG A 91 3.61 -20.12 -0.80
N ALA A 92 3.37 -21.02 0.16
CA ALA A 92 2.86 -22.37 -0.12
C ALA A 92 1.46 -22.34 -0.78
N CYS A 93 0.51 -21.58 -0.21
CA CYS A 93 -0.81 -21.44 -0.82
C CYS A 93 -0.75 -20.75 -2.18
N ALA A 94 0.13 -19.74 -2.33
CA ALA A 94 0.28 -19.02 -3.59
C ALA A 94 0.86 -19.89 -4.73
N GLN A 95 1.74 -20.84 -4.41
CA GLN A 95 2.27 -21.81 -5.39
C GLN A 95 1.20 -22.78 -5.88
N GLU A 96 0.23 -23.13 -5.03
CA GLU A 96 -0.86 -24.03 -5.38
C GLU A 96 -2.07 -23.32 -6.01
N GLN A 97 -2.01 -22.00 -6.22
CA GLN A 97 -3.11 -21.25 -6.80
C GLN A 97 -3.34 -21.65 -8.26
N THR A 98 -4.53 -22.18 -8.54
CA THR A 98 -5.01 -22.48 -9.89
C THR A 98 -5.94 -21.39 -10.41
N TYR A 99 -5.98 -21.24 -11.72
CA TYR A 99 -6.85 -20.30 -12.42
C TYR A 99 -7.68 -21.03 -13.48
N GLU A 100 -8.86 -20.52 -13.79
CA GLU A 100 -9.71 -20.97 -14.88
C GLU A 100 -9.67 -19.95 -16.03
N VAL A 101 -9.61 -20.47 -17.25
CA VAL A 101 -9.63 -19.65 -18.47
C VAL A 101 -11.04 -19.10 -18.70
N GLY A 102 -11.12 -17.80 -18.96
CA GLY A 102 -12.35 -17.08 -19.27
C GLY A 102 -12.93 -17.40 -20.65
N PRO A 103 -14.08 -16.78 -21.00
CA PRO A 103 -14.84 -17.12 -22.22
C PRO A 103 -14.08 -16.82 -23.51
N GLU A 104 -13.15 -15.88 -23.51
CA GLU A 104 -12.33 -15.56 -24.69
C GLU A 104 -11.24 -16.60 -24.98
N GLY A 105 -11.00 -17.56 -24.09
CA GLY A 105 -9.88 -18.49 -24.21
C GLY A 105 -8.52 -17.85 -23.93
N LEU A 106 -7.47 -18.67 -23.88
CA LEU A 106 -6.09 -18.24 -23.61
C LEU A 106 -5.17 -18.73 -24.73
N CYS A 107 -4.30 -17.88 -25.25
CA CYS A 107 -3.38 -18.24 -26.32
C CYS A 107 -2.04 -18.71 -25.73
N LEU A 108 -1.84 -20.03 -25.67
CA LEU A 108 -0.63 -20.66 -25.17
C LEU A 108 0.39 -20.81 -26.29
N ARG A 109 1.64 -20.40 -26.05
CA ARG A 109 2.74 -20.45 -27.03
C ARG A 109 3.89 -21.31 -26.54
N GLU A 110 4.60 -21.96 -27.45
CA GLU A 110 5.76 -22.80 -27.08
C GLU A 110 6.94 -21.99 -26.54
N ALA A 111 7.13 -20.74 -27.00
CA ALA A 111 8.17 -19.84 -26.54
C ALA A 111 7.61 -18.41 -26.34
N PRO A 112 8.28 -17.55 -25.53
CA PRO A 112 7.84 -16.19 -25.24
C PRO A 112 8.07 -15.25 -26.44
N SER A 113 7.42 -15.55 -27.56
CA SER A 113 7.52 -14.76 -28.78
C SER A 113 6.23 -14.79 -29.60
N SER A 114 5.93 -13.65 -30.24
CA SER A 114 4.74 -13.49 -31.08
C SER A 114 4.74 -14.34 -32.36
N GLY A 115 5.87 -14.99 -32.70
CA GLY A 115 6.01 -15.88 -33.86
C GLY A 115 5.94 -17.38 -33.56
N SER A 116 5.81 -17.77 -32.29
CA SER A 116 5.78 -19.19 -31.89
C SER A 116 4.45 -19.87 -32.20
N ALA A 117 4.47 -21.20 -32.34
CA ALA A 117 3.27 -22.02 -32.48
C ALA A 117 2.30 -21.77 -31.31
N GLU A 118 1.02 -21.62 -31.64
CA GLU A 118 -0.03 -21.20 -30.72
C GLU A 118 -1.08 -22.30 -30.56
N THR A 119 -1.38 -22.65 -29.31
CA THR A 119 -2.47 -23.54 -28.92
C THR A 119 -3.46 -22.74 -28.09
N ARG A 120 -4.76 -22.81 -28.42
CA ARG A 120 -5.79 -22.07 -27.68
C ARG A 120 -6.41 -22.93 -26.60
N LEU A 121 -6.26 -22.51 -25.34
CA LEU A 121 -7.00 -23.09 -24.21
C LEU A 121 -8.42 -22.53 -24.21
N LEU A 122 -9.40 -23.42 -24.03
CA LEU A 122 -10.82 -23.07 -24.01
C LEU A 122 -11.28 -22.63 -22.62
N GLN A 123 -12.45 -21.99 -22.56
CA GLN A 123 -13.08 -21.59 -21.31
C GLN A 123 -13.17 -22.77 -20.32
N GLY A 124 -12.86 -22.50 -19.06
CA GLY A 124 -12.91 -23.49 -17.97
C GLY A 124 -11.67 -24.39 -17.86
N ALA A 125 -10.72 -24.30 -18.81
CA ALA A 125 -9.43 -24.96 -18.66
C ALA A 125 -8.72 -24.44 -17.41
N LYS A 126 -8.15 -25.35 -16.61
CA LYS A 126 -7.41 -24.99 -15.41
C LYS A 126 -5.94 -24.79 -15.72
N VAL A 127 -5.40 -23.67 -15.26
CA VAL A 127 -4.00 -23.32 -15.44
C VAL A 127 -3.33 -23.02 -14.12
N LYS A 128 -2.07 -23.46 -13.98
CA LYS A 128 -1.15 -23.02 -12.93
C LYS A 128 -0.16 -22.05 -13.54
N VAL A 129 0.14 -20.99 -12.80
CA VAL A 129 1.13 -19.99 -13.24
C VAL A 129 2.48 -20.35 -12.63
N LEU A 130 3.50 -20.51 -13.47
CA LEU A 130 4.81 -21.00 -13.05
C LEU A 130 5.83 -19.87 -12.86
N SER A 131 6.03 -19.05 -13.89
CA SER A 131 7.06 -18.01 -13.91
C SER A 131 6.67 -16.84 -14.81
N SER A 132 7.39 -15.73 -14.71
CA SER A 132 7.23 -14.57 -15.60
C SER A 132 8.58 -14.15 -16.17
N LEU A 133 8.58 -13.76 -17.44
CA LEU A 133 9.73 -13.21 -18.15
C LEU A 133 9.26 -12.05 -19.03
N GLU A 134 9.70 -10.83 -18.71
CA GLU A 134 9.28 -9.60 -19.40
C GLU A 134 7.74 -9.49 -19.46
N SER A 135 7.15 -9.42 -20.66
CA SER A 135 5.70 -9.39 -20.89
C SER A 135 5.09 -10.78 -21.13
N TRP A 136 5.78 -11.84 -20.73
CA TRP A 136 5.35 -13.22 -20.91
C TRP A 136 5.25 -13.96 -19.59
N ILE A 137 4.25 -14.82 -19.50
CA ILE A 137 3.96 -15.59 -18.31
C ILE A 137 3.83 -17.05 -18.68
N GLN A 138 4.64 -17.87 -18.02
CA GLN A 138 4.65 -19.30 -18.22
C GLN A 138 3.52 -19.93 -17.43
N VAL A 139 2.72 -20.74 -18.10
CA VAL A 139 1.60 -21.46 -17.50
C VAL A 139 1.65 -22.93 -17.85
N GLU A 140 1.12 -23.74 -16.95
CA GLU A 140 0.89 -25.17 -17.10
C GLU A 140 -0.60 -25.43 -17.09
N ALA A 141 -1.09 -26.11 -18.12
CA ALA A 141 -2.49 -26.45 -18.33
C ALA A 141 -2.58 -27.94 -18.68
N GLU A 142 -3.01 -28.77 -17.73
CA GLU A 142 -3.03 -30.23 -17.88
C GLU A 142 -1.64 -30.77 -18.25
N ASP A 143 -1.45 -31.29 -19.47
CA ASP A 143 -0.17 -31.81 -19.97
C ASP A 143 0.61 -30.79 -20.84
N LEU A 144 0.10 -29.57 -20.99
CA LEU A 144 0.69 -28.52 -21.82
C LEU A 144 1.38 -27.47 -20.95
N CYS A 145 2.62 -27.14 -21.30
CA CYS A 145 3.36 -26.04 -20.70
C CYS A 145 3.75 -25.04 -21.80
N GLY A 146 3.52 -23.76 -21.55
CA GLY A 146 3.82 -22.72 -22.53
C GLY A 146 3.72 -21.32 -21.97
N TRP A 147 3.77 -20.34 -22.85
CA TRP A 147 3.86 -18.92 -22.57
C TRP A 147 2.63 -18.18 -23.06
N VAL A 148 2.16 -17.25 -22.24
CA VAL A 148 1.00 -16.40 -22.51
C VAL A 148 1.45 -14.96 -22.36
N GLN A 149 0.90 -14.05 -23.15
CA GLN A 149 1.20 -12.62 -22.95
C GLN A 149 0.57 -12.13 -21.64
N ASP A 150 1.29 -11.28 -20.93
CA ASP A 150 0.84 -10.65 -19.68
C ASP A 150 -0.52 -9.95 -19.82
N VAL A 151 -0.82 -9.34 -20.97
CA VAL A 151 -2.11 -8.72 -21.27
C VAL A 151 -3.27 -9.72 -21.34
N GLU A 152 -3.00 -11.00 -21.58
CA GLU A 152 -4.04 -12.03 -21.63
C GLU A 152 -4.33 -12.64 -20.25
N ILE A 153 -3.51 -12.34 -19.23
CA ILE A 153 -3.82 -12.73 -17.85
C ILE A 153 -5.15 -12.17 -17.37
N GLU A 154 -5.60 -11.04 -17.92
CA GLU A 154 -6.93 -10.50 -17.60
C GLU A 154 -8.07 -11.50 -17.90
N ARG A 155 -7.82 -12.50 -18.75
CA ARG A 155 -8.77 -13.55 -19.09
C ARG A 155 -8.77 -14.72 -18.10
N LEU A 156 -7.85 -14.77 -17.15
CA LEU A 156 -7.83 -15.78 -16.10
C LEU A 156 -8.75 -15.38 -14.94
N GLN A 157 -9.33 -16.38 -14.28
CA GLN A 157 -10.12 -16.23 -13.06
C GLN A 157 -9.55 -17.14 -11.97
N PRO A 158 -9.31 -16.68 -10.73
CA PRO A 158 -8.75 -17.55 -9.70
C PRO A 158 -9.81 -18.55 -9.24
N VAL A 159 -9.46 -19.83 -9.19
CA VAL A 159 -10.35 -20.86 -8.65
C VAL A 159 -10.54 -20.62 -7.16
N GLY A 160 -11.81 -20.58 -6.72
CA GLY A 160 -12.17 -20.35 -5.31
C GLY A 160 -12.22 -18.88 -4.89
N ALA A 161 -12.08 -17.93 -5.83
CA ALA A 161 -12.37 -16.52 -5.54
C ALA A 161 -13.88 -16.34 -5.24
N ALA A 162 -14.20 -15.45 -4.28
CA ALA A 162 -15.59 -15.13 -3.97
C ALA A 162 -16.33 -14.56 -5.20
N LEU A 163 -17.63 -14.83 -5.33
CA LEU A 163 -18.47 -14.27 -6.39
C LEU A 163 -18.39 -12.73 -6.36
N GLY A 164 -17.91 -12.12 -7.45
CA GLY A 164 -17.74 -10.66 -7.58
C GLY A 164 -16.30 -10.15 -7.47
N VAL A 165 -15.30 -11.03 -7.35
CA VAL A 165 -13.87 -10.63 -7.44
C VAL A 165 -13.52 -10.29 -8.89
N ALA A 166 -12.89 -9.13 -9.10
CA ALA A 166 -12.44 -8.68 -10.42
C ALA A 166 -11.52 -9.72 -11.08
N PRO A 167 -11.57 -9.89 -12.42
CA PRO A 167 -10.70 -10.82 -13.13
C PRO A 167 -9.21 -10.55 -12.86
N VAL A 168 -8.36 -11.53 -13.14
CA VAL A 168 -6.91 -11.56 -12.81
C VAL A 168 -6.12 -10.43 -13.51
N GLY A 169 -6.77 -9.50 -14.23
CA GLY A 169 -6.13 -8.32 -14.79
C GLY A 169 -5.50 -7.37 -13.78
N ASN A 170 -5.72 -7.61 -12.48
CA ASN A 170 -4.95 -6.98 -11.41
C ASN A 170 -3.62 -7.69 -11.06
N LEU A 171 -3.28 -8.85 -11.64
CA LEU A 171 -2.09 -9.64 -11.28
C LEU A 171 -0.83 -9.19 -12.03
N GLY A 172 -0.93 -8.99 -13.35
CA GLY A 172 0.11 -8.33 -14.14
C GLY A 172 0.28 -6.86 -13.70
N ALA A 173 -0.83 -6.22 -13.32
CA ALA A 173 -0.78 -4.93 -12.64
C ALA A 173 -0.10 -5.05 -11.27
N ALA A 174 -0.36 -6.03 -10.40
CA ALA A 174 0.22 -6.07 -9.05
C ALA A 174 1.75 -6.25 -9.01
N VAL A 175 2.33 -6.97 -9.99
CA VAL A 175 3.79 -7.18 -10.14
C VAL A 175 4.46 -6.04 -10.93
N GLY A 176 3.69 -5.20 -11.62
CA GLY A 176 4.18 -4.05 -12.39
C GLY A 176 3.65 -2.68 -11.95
N ARG A 177 2.78 -2.61 -10.93
CA ARG A 177 2.00 -1.40 -10.61
C ARG A 177 2.89 -0.29 -10.14
N TRP A 178 3.90 -0.64 -9.35
CA TRP A 178 4.88 0.30 -8.84
C TRP A 178 5.71 0.86 -9.98
N LEU A 179 6.10 0.03 -10.94
CA LEU A 179 6.78 0.47 -12.16
C LEU A 179 5.88 1.32 -13.07
N GLN A 180 4.61 0.97 -13.22
CA GLN A 180 3.62 1.77 -13.95
C GLN A 180 3.41 3.13 -13.25
N ALA A 181 3.35 3.14 -11.92
CA ALA A 181 3.25 4.35 -11.12
C ALA A 181 4.50 5.23 -11.29
N VAL A 182 5.71 4.63 -11.31
CA VAL A 182 6.96 5.32 -11.67
C VAL A 182 6.82 6.00 -13.03
N GLN A 183 6.41 5.28 -14.07
CA GLN A 183 6.27 5.81 -15.43
C GLN A 183 5.19 6.91 -15.55
N LEU A 184 4.14 6.84 -14.73
CA LEU A 184 3.08 7.84 -14.71
C LEU A 184 3.44 9.08 -13.89
N LEU A 185 4.36 8.96 -12.92
CA LEU A 185 4.73 10.04 -12.00
C LEU A 185 6.05 10.73 -12.35
N LEU A 186 7.02 10.00 -12.92
CA LEU A 186 8.32 10.51 -13.34
C LEU A 186 8.41 10.65 -14.88
N PRO A 187 9.15 11.65 -15.40
CA PRO A 187 9.56 11.71 -16.80
C PRO A 187 10.28 10.43 -17.27
N PRO A 188 10.19 10.04 -18.57
CA PRO A 188 10.85 8.84 -19.10
C PRO A 188 12.37 8.81 -18.90
N ASP A 189 13.02 9.97 -19.03
CA ASP A 189 14.49 10.10 -18.93
C ASP A 189 15.01 9.79 -17.52
N ASP A 190 14.20 10.04 -16.48
CA ASP A 190 14.55 9.79 -15.08
C ASP A 190 14.43 8.32 -14.68
N VAL A 191 13.66 7.53 -15.44
CA VAL A 191 13.54 6.08 -15.25
C VAL A 191 14.83 5.38 -15.71
N GLN A 192 15.53 5.96 -16.67
CA GLN A 192 16.69 5.36 -17.35
C GLN A 192 18.05 5.80 -16.78
N THR A 193 18.12 6.90 -16.01
CA THR A 193 19.39 7.42 -15.48
C THR A 193 19.91 6.50 -14.36
N PRO A 194 21.19 6.07 -14.37
CA PRO A 194 21.79 5.30 -13.28
C PRO A 194 21.84 6.13 -11.99
N ILE A 195 21.60 5.47 -10.86
CA ILE A 195 21.47 6.12 -9.54
C ILE A 195 22.82 6.69 -9.00
N GLY A 196 23.94 6.48 -9.68
CA GLY A 196 25.27 6.57 -9.06
C GLY A 196 25.97 7.92 -8.96
N GLU A 197 25.55 8.97 -9.68
CA GLU A 197 26.41 10.18 -9.80
C GLU A 197 26.30 11.16 -8.61
N ASP A 198 25.19 11.17 -7.87
CA ASP A 198 24.88 12.16 -6.80
C ASP A 198 24.43 11.56 -5.45
N GLU A 199 24.67 10.26 -5.21
CA GLU A 199 24.25 9.59 -3.97
C GLU A 199 25.11 9.93 -2.75
N THR A 200 24.45 10.07 -1.60
CA THR A 200 25.09 10.11 -0.29
C THR A 200 25.52 8.70 0.16
N GLU A 201 26.48 8.62 1.09
CA GLU A 201 26.88 7.34 1.70
C GLU A 201 25.70 6.59 2.36
N GLU A 202 24.75 7.33 2.94
CA GLU A 202 23.55 6.76 3.56
C GLU A 202 22.62 6.12 2.51
N GLU A 203 22.43 6.78 1.37
CA GLU A 203 21.63 6.28 0.24
C GLU A 203 22.27 5.03 -0.39
N ALA A 204 23.58 5.05 -0.62
CA ALA A 204 24.31 3.89 -1.13
C ALA A 204 24.22 2.69 -0.17
N ALA A 205 24.34 2.91 1.15
CA ALA A 205 24.18 1.86 2.15
C ALA A 205 22.75 1.30 2.19
N ALA A 206 21.73 2.15 2.03
CA ALA A 206 20.33 1.74 1.95
C ALA A 206 20.07 0.86 0.72
N ARG A 207 20.61 1.23 -0.45
CA ARG A 207 20.52 0.41 -1.68
C ARG A 207 21.18 -0.96 -1.49
N CYS A 208 22.41 -0.99 -0.97
CA CYS A 208 23.11 -2.26 -0.70
C CYS A 208 22.30 -3.17 0.24
N ALA A 209 21.67 -2.60 1.27
CA ALA A 209 20.81 -3.36 2.19
C ALA A 209 19.54 -3.89 1.51
N LEU A 210 18.93 -3.11 0.61
CA LEU A 210 17.78 -3.52 -0.18
C LEU A 210 18.12 -4.69 -1.11
N GLU A 211 19.22 -4.59 -1.86
CA GLU A 211 19.70 -5.66 -2.73
C GLU A 211 20.03 -6.94 -1.96
N ALA A 212 20.64 -6.82 -0.78
CA ALA A 212 20.92 -7.95 0.08
C ALA A 212 19.62 -8.64 0.55
N ALA A 213 18.57 -7.87 0.88
CA ALA A 213 17.27 -8.43 1.25
C ALA A 213 16.59 -9.16 0.08
N LEU A 214 16.66 -8.60 -1.14
CA LEU A 214 16.15 -9.24 -2.36
C LEU A 214 16.91 -10.53 -2.72
N LYS A 215 18.21 -10.60 -2.45
CA LYS A 215 19.00 -11.83 -2.67
C LYS A 215 18.76 -12.89 -1.60
N ALA A 216 18.31 -12.49 -0.41
CA ALA A 216 18.11 -13.40 0.72
C ALA A 216 16.87 -14.28 0.61
N ALA A 217 15.86 -13.87 -0.18
CA ALA A 217 14.62 -14.63 -0.35
C ALA A 217 14.07 -14.49 -1.78
N PRO A 218 13.49 -15.56 -2.35
CA PRO A 218 12.88 -15.47 -3.68
C PRO A 218 11.65 -14.57 -3.65
N ALA A 219 11.31 -13.99 -4.81
CA ALA A 219 10.07 -13.26 -4.99
C ALA A 219 8.85 -14.17 -4.73
N LEU A 220 7.75 -13.57 -4.31
CA LEU A 220 6.48 -14.24 -4.08
C LEU A 220 5.91 -14.76 -5.41
N PRO A 221 5.34 -15.98 -5.42
CA PRO A 221 4.61 -16.50 -6.58
C PRO A 221 3.46 -15.57 -6.96
N LEU A 222 3.09 -15.54 -8.23
CA LEU A 222 2.01 -14.71 -8.77
C LEU A 222 0.67 -14.92 -8.04
N GLY A 223 0.39 -16.14 -7.55
CA GLY A 223 -0.78 -16.44 -6.70
C GLY A 223 -0.89 -15.59 -5.44
N SER A 224 0.19 -14.98 -4.97
CA SER A 224 0.22 -14.12 -3.78
C SER A 224 -0.51 -12.79 -3.98
N TYR A 225 -0.62 -12.33 -5.22
CA TYR A 225 -1.24 -11.05 -5.58
C TYR A 225 -2.72 -11.18 -5.94
N VAL A 226 -3.26 -12.39 -5.89
CA VAL A 226 -4.69 -12.63 -6.12
C VAL A 226 -5.48 -12.05 -4.93
N PRO A 227 -6.56 -11.29 -5.17
CA PRO A 227 -7.45 -10.87 -4.09
C PRO A 227 -7.96 -12.07 -3.28
N GLY A 228 -7.81 -12.03 -1.95
CA GLY A 228 -8.17 -13.15 -1.07
C GLY A 228 -7.15 -14.30 -1.04
N SER A 229 -5.93 -14.06 -1.53
CA SER A 229 -4.79 -14.96 -1.33
C SER A 229 -4.58 -15.25 0.16
N ALA A 230 -4.07 -16.43 0.48
CA ALA A 230 -3.85 -16.79 1.87
C ALA A 230 -2.70 -15.97 2.46
N GLU A 231 -2.87 -15.56 3.71
CA GLU A 231 -1.91 -14.75 4.45
C GLU A 231 -1.36 -15.55 5.63
N CYS A 232 -0.15 -15.20 6.05
CA CYS A 232 0.48 -15.67 7.26
C CYS A 232 0.50 -14.55 8.30
N ARG A 233 0.04 -14.86 9.50
CA ARG A 233 -0.01 -13.92 10.62
C ARG A 233 1.21 -14.05 11.51
N PHE A 234 1.73 -12.92 11.96
CA PHE A 234 2.88 -12.89 12.85
C PHE A 234 2.45 -13.12 14.31
N ASP A 235 2.99 -14.15 14.96
CA ASP A 235 2.64 -14.54 16.35
C ASP A 235 3.56 -13.95 17.43
N GLY A 236 4.53 -13.13 17.04
CA GLY A 236 5.59 -12.62 17.92
C GLY A 236 6.98 -13.18 17.60
N ALA A 237 7.06 -14.34 16.95
CA ALA A 237 8.31 -14.99 16.57
C ALA A 237 8.35 -15.34 15.07
N LYS A 238 7.25 -15.86 14.53
CA LYS A 238 7.16 -16.40 13.17
C LYS A 238 5.82 -16.07 12.52
N TRP A 239 5.75 -16.29 11.22
CA TRP A 239 4.51 -16.18 10.45
C TRP A 239 3.89 -17.55 10.24
N ILE A 240 2.60 -17.69 10.54
CA ILE A 240 1.85 -18.95 10.38
C ILE A 240 0.65 -18.68 9.47
N CYS A 241 0.46 -19.50 8.44
CA CYS A 241 -0.69 -19.41 7.55
C CYS A 241 -1.94 -19.98 8.20
N ASP A 242 -3.02 -19.20 8.27
CA ASP A 242 -4.31 -19.65 8.81
C ASP A 242 -4.97 -20.74 7.95
N ARG A 243 -4.62 -20.80 6.65
CA ARG A 243 -5.22 -21.74 5.68
C ARG A 243 -4.54 -23.09 5.67
N CYS A 244 -3.20 -23.14 5.60
CA CYS A 244 -2.45 -24.38 5.42
C CYS A 244 -1.47 -24.70 6.55
N GLY A 245 -1.34 -23.83 7.56
CA GLY A 245 -0.39 -24.01 8.66
C GLY A 245 1.09 -23.82 8.27
N HIS A 246 1.38 -23.38 7.04
CA HIS A 246 2.75 -23.11 6.59
C HIS A 246 3.42 -22.05 7.47
N VAL A 247 4.71 -22.23 7.74
CA VAL A 247 5.51 -21.32 8.56
C VAL A 247 6.55 -20.61 7.70
N GLU A 248 6.49 -19.28 7.65
CA GLU A 248 7.35 -18.45 6.79
C GLU A 248 8.46 -17.76 7.61
N GLU A 249 9.27 -18.50 8.35
CA GLU A 249 10.30 -17.93 9.24
C GLU A 249 11.51 -17.34 8.47
N ALA A 250 11.82 -17.89 7.29
CA ALA A 250 12.99 -17.51 6.49
C ALA A 250 12.98 -16.03 6.06
N LEU A 251 11.81 -15.38 6.01
CA LEU A 251 11.68 -13.97 5.64
C LEU A 251 12.05 -12.99 6.76
N LEU A 252 12.18 -13.44 8.01
CA LEU A 252 12.33 -12.53 9.16
C LEU A 252 13.56 -11.61 9.07
N PRO A 253 14.75 -12.07 8.63
CA PRO A 253 15.89 -11.18 8.45
C PRO A 253 15.64 -10.11 7.38
N ALA A 254 15.05 -10.49 6.24
CA ALA A 254 14.74 -9.59 5.15
C ALA A 254 13.68 -8.55 5.55
N GLU A 255 12.59 -9.00 6.18
CA GLU A 255 11.52 -8.10 6.67
C GLU A 255 12.07 -7.07 7.67
N ARG A 256 12.98 -7.46 8.57
CA ARG A 256 13.59 -6.51 9.52
C ARG A 256 14.41 -5.43 8.81
N VAL A 257 15.12 -5.78 7.74
CA VAL A 257 15.88 -4.81 6.94
C VAL A 257 14.91 -3.88 6.20
N LEU A 258 13.92 -4.44 5.50
CA LEU A 258 12.93 -3.69 4.75
C LEU A 258 12.10 -2.76 5.65
N GLY A 259 11.71 -3.23 6.84
CA GLY A 259 10.98 -2.43 7.82
C GLY A 259 11.80 -1.25 8.36
N ARG A 260 13.11 -1.42 8.58
CA ARG A 260 14.00 -0.31 8.95
C ARG A 260 14.18 0.70 7.81
N LEU A 261 14.34 0.22 6.58
CA LEU A 261 14.39 1.09 5.41
C LEU A 261 13.08 1.87 5.27
N ALA A 262 11.94 1.19 5.37
CA ALA A 262 10.62 1.81 5.29
C ALA A 262 10.36 2.83 6.40
N GLU A 263 10.79 2.56 7.64
CA GLU A 263 10.71 3.54 8.71
C GLU A 263 11.56 4.78 8.39
N ARG A 264 12.80 4.59 7.90
CA ARG A 264 13.65 5.72 7.50
C ARG A 264 13.02 6.50 6.35
N THR A 265 12.51 5.81 5.33
CA THR A 265 11.91 6.43 4.13
C THR A 265 10.57 7.10 4.40
N PHE A 266 9.71 6.52 5.24
CA PHE A 266 8.32 7.00 5.45
C PHE A 266 8.05 7.64 6.82
N PHE A 267 9.02 7.64 7.74
CA PHE A 267 8.85 8.22 9.08
C PHE A 267 9.99 9.14 9.52
N SER A 268 11.11 9.22 8.81
CA SER A 268 12.17 10.20 9.10
C SER A 268 11.61 11.64 9.10
N PRO A 269 12.01 12.53 10.02
CA PRO A 269 11.65 13.95 9.96
C PRO A 269 12.13 14.61 8.66
N LYS A 270 13.21 14.08 8.07
CA LYS A 270 13.78 14.49 6.77
C LYS A 270 13.15 13.76 5.58
N MET A 271 12.07 13.00 5.81
CA MET A 271 11.31 12.16 4.86
C MET A 271 11.18 12.72 3.43
N THR A 272 11.11 14.03 3.35
CA THR A 272 11.16 14.79 2.11
C THR A 272 12.23 15.82 2.37
N PRO A 273 13.49 15.61 1.94
CA PRO A 273 14.46 16.69 1.90
C PRO A 273 13.90 17.67 0.88
N ALA A 274 13.09 18.59 1.40
CA ALA A 274 12.34 19.50 0.57
C ALA A 274 13.35 20.47 -0.02
N LEU A 275 13.34 20.63 -1.34
CA LEU A 275 14.19 21.61 -2.01
C LEU A 275 13.77 23.05 -1.64
N GLY A 276 12.50 23.24 -1.25
CA GLY A 276 11.93 24.50 -0.77
C GLY A 276 10.40 24.40 -0.57
N ASP A 277 9.81 25.49 -0.10
CA ASP A 277 8.35 25.68 -0.02
C ASP A 277 7.89 26.57 -1.20
N VAL A 278 6.84 26.15 -1.91
CA VAL A 278 6.26 26.94 -3.01
C VAL A 278 5.14 27.85 -2.48
N GLY A 279 5.51 29.09 -2.10
CA GLY A 279 4.58 30.21 -1.92
C GLY A 279 4.00 30.44 -0.51
N PRO A 280 3.35 31.59 -0.26
CA PRO A 280 2.75 31.93 1.03
C PRO A 280 1.35 31.32 1.17
N GLY A 281 1.28 30.15 1.81
CA GLY A 281 0.02 29.52 2.23
C GLY A 281 -0.20 28.12 1.65
N ARG A 282 -0.20 27.12 2.55
CA ARG A 282 -0.12 25.65 2.33
C ARG A 282 1.22 25.22 1.74
N GLY A 283 2.17 24.88 2.62
CA GLY A 283 3.54 24.48 2.29
C GLY A 283 3.60 23.23 1.40
N LEU A 284 3.56 23.48 0.09
CA LEU A 284 3.90 22.52 -0.95
C LEU A 284 5.38 22.18 -0.84
N LYS A 285 5.68 20.91 -0.58
CA LYS A 285 7.06 20.44 -0.44
C LYS A 285 7.55 19.86 -1.75
N MET A 286 8.61 20.44 -2.30
CA MET A 286 9.27 19.90 -3.49
C MET A 286 10.23 18.78 -3.12
N VAL A 287 10.14 17.60 -3.73
CA VAL A 287 10.95 16.42 -3.41
C VAL A 287 11.86 16.03 -4.58
N LYS A 288 13.05 15.53 -4.26
CA LYS A 288 13.99 15.02 -5.28
C LYS A 288 13.41 13.82 -6.03
N ARG A 289 13.63 13.75 -7.35
CA ARG A 289 13.28 12.59 -8.20
C ARG A 289 13.89 11.28 -7.68
N LEU A 290 15.15 11.32 -7.26
CA LEU A 290 15.87 10.17 -6.70
C LEU A 290 15.13 9.57 -5.49
N PHE A 291 14.63 10.40 -4.58
CA PHE A 291 13.86 9.94 -3.42
C PHE A 291 12.60 9.17 -3.85
N VAL A 292 11.86 9.69 -4.84
CA VAL A 292 10.64 9.04 -5.34
C VAL A 292 10.97 7.66 -5.90
N ARG A 293 12.04 7.56 -6.70
CA ARG A 293 12.50 6.29 -7.26
C ARG A 293 12.91 5.29 -6.17
N GLN A 294 13.77 5.69 -5.23
CA GLN A 294 14.20 4.82 -4.13
C GLN A 294 13.04 4.37 -3.25
N ALA A 295 12.08 5.26 -3.00
CA ALA A 295 10.85 4.91 -2.29
C ALA A 295 10.13 3.81 -3.07
N LEU A 296 9.90 3.97 -4.38
CA LEU A 296 9.19 3.00 -5.23
C LEU A 296 9.92 1.66 -5.37
N GLU A 297 11.25 1.66 -5.48
CA GLU A 297 12.06 0.43 -5.46
C GLU A 297 11.93 -0.32 -4.13
N LEU A 298 11.92 0.40 -3.00
CA LEU A 298 11.64 -0.19 -1.69
C LEU A 298 10.21 -0.77 -1.61
N CYS A 299 9.23 -0.11 -2.24
CA CYS A 299 7.85 -0.60 -2.32
C CYS A 299 7.79 -1.93 -3.07
N GLU A 300 8.39 -1.96 -4.26
CA GLU A 300 8.47 -3.14 -5.13
C GLU A 300 9.15 -4.31 -4.40
N ALA A 301 10.25 -4.05 -3.70
CA ALA A 301 10.91 -5.06 -2.88
C ALA A 301 10.02 -5.57 -1.73
N CYS A 302 9.28 -4.67 -1.07
CA CYS A 302 8.37 -5.05 0.00
C CYS A 302 7.18 -5.86 -0.55
N SER A 303 6.56 -5.45 -1.65
CA SER A 303 5.44 -6.18 -2.25
C SER A 303 5.89 -7.53 -2.79
N SER A 304 7.08 -7.59 -3.39
CA SER A 304 7.63 -8.82 -3.97
C SER A 304 8.03 -9.86 -2.93
N LEU A 305 8.45 -9.45 -1.74
CA LEU A 305 8.87 -10.39 -0.69
C LEU A 305 7.82 -10.65 0.38
N LEU A 306 7.06 -9.62 0.78
CA LEU A 306 6.17 -9.66 1.93
C LEU A 306 4.69 -9.70 1.52
N GLY A 307 4.36 -9.24 0.32
CA GLY A 307 2.99 -9.23 -0.20
C GLY A 307 2.24 -7.93 0.09
N LEU A 308 1.06 -7.80 -0.52
CA LEU A 308 0.37 -6.51 -0.67
C LEU A 308 -0.22 -5.93 0.63
N GLN A 309 -0.48 -6.77 1.65
CA GLN A 309 -1.08 -6.35 2.91
C GLN A 309 -0.07 -5.89 3.97
N HIS A 310 1.23 -6.09 3.74
CA HIS A 310 2.25 -5.71 4.70
C HIS A 310 2.31 -4.19 4.88
N TRP A 311 2.45 -3.70 6.11
CA TRP A 311 2.38 -2.26 6.42
C TRP A 311 3.29 -1.38 5.56
N THR A 312 4.49 -1.84 5.22
CA THR A 312 5.44 -1.08 4.40
C THR A 312 4.87 -0.74 3.02
N VAL A 313 4.15 -1.69 2.41
CA VAL A 313 3.49 -1.53 1.10
C VAL A 313 2.33 -0.53 1.17
N GLN A 314 1.73 -0.37 2.34
CA GLN A 314 0.60 0.55 2.53
C GLN A 314 1.07 2.00 2.68
N TRP A 315 2.21 2.21 3.33
CA TRP A 315 2.85 3.54 3.39
C TRP A 315 3.33 4.03 2.03
N ALA A 316 3.86 3.11 1.25
CA ALA A 316 4.17 3.27 -0.16
C ALA A 316 2.93 3.69 -0.98
N ARG A 317 1.83 2.94 -0.83
CA ARG A 317 0.55 3.22 -1.51
C ARG A 317 0.03 4.62 -1.14
N LEU A 318 0.11 5.00 0.14
CA LEU A 318 -0.27 6.34 0.61
C LEU A 318 0.60 7.45 0.00
N LEU A 319 1.91 7.22 -0.12
CA LEU A 319 2.83 8.16 -0.76
C LEU A 319 2.50 8.34 -2.25
N LEU A 320 2.17 7.25 -2.96
CA LEU A 320 1.71 7.32 -4.34
C LEU A 320 0.40 8.11 -4.49
N VAL A 321 -0.55 7.94 -3.56
CA VAL A 321 -1.78 8.74 -3.54
C VAL A 321 -1.46 10.23 -3.38
N ASP A 322 -0.56 10.59 -2.47
CA ASP A 322 -0.12 11.98 -2.25
C ASP A 322 0.51 12.58 -3.54
N PHE A 323 1.34 11.81 -4.26
CA PHE A 323 1.92 12.23 -5.54
C PHE A 323 0.89 12.34 -6.66
N ALA A 324 0.01 11.35 -6.82
CA ALA A 324 -1.00 11.34 -7.86
C ALA A 324 -1.98 12.51 -7.69
N LEU A 325 -2.44 12.79 -6.46
CA LEU A 325 -3.25 13.95 -6.14
C LEU A 325 -2.54 15.26 -6.50
N SER A 326 -1.28 15.39 -6.10
CA SER A 326 -0.50 16.61 -6.37
C SER A 326 -0.29 16.80 -7.88
N ARG A 327 0.03 15.75 -8.63
CA ARG A 327 0.19 15.82 -10.09
C ARG A 327 -1.12 16.13 -10.81
N LEU A 328 -2.26 15.60 -10.39
CA LEU A 328 -3.56 15.94 -10.96
C LEU A 328 -4.00 17.37 -10.59
N THR A 329 -3.57 17.87 -9.44
CA THR A 329 -3.92 19.23 -8.96
C THR A 329 -3.07 20.31 -9.64
N TYR A 330 -1.77 20.07 -9.82
CA TYR A 330 -0.80 21.10 -10.24
C TYR A 330 -0.11 20.82 -11.59
N GLY A 331 -0.31 19.64 -12.18
CA GLY A 331 0.29 19.28 -13.46
C GLY A 331 -0.46 19.87 -14.67
N VAL A 332 0.23 19.99 -15.80
CA VAL A 332 -0.27 20.62 -17.04
C VAL A 332 -1.35 19.78 -17.74
N CYS A 333 -1.38 18.46 -17.52
CA CYS A 333 -2.41 17.59 -18.08
C CYS A 333 -2.61 16.34 -17.20
N GLY A 334 -3.83 16.15 -16.68
CA GLY A 334 -4.20 14.94 -15.95
C GLY A 334 -4.42 13.77 -16.92
N SER A 335 -3.71 12.66 -16.75
CA SER A 335 -3.95 11.46 -17.56
C SER A 335 -5.06 10.62 -16.93
N LYS A 336 -5.96 10.08 -17.76
CA LYS A 336 -7.00 9.13 -17.31
C LYS A 336 -6.42 7.94 -16.55
N ARG A 337 -5.26 7.46 -17.00
CA ARG A 337 -4.51 6.37 -16.34
C ARG A 337 -4.10 6.73 -14.93
N LEU A 338 -3.66 7.97 -14.70
CA LEU A 338 -3.31 8.45 -13.36
C LEU A 338 -4.54 8.61 -12.47
N GLY A 339 -5.67 9.08 -13.03
CA GLY A 339 -6.95 9.15 -12.31
C GLY A 339 -7.44 7.77 -11.87
N LEU A 340 -7.33 6.77 -12.75
CA LEU A 340 -7.70 5.39 -12.46
C LEU A 340 -6.82 4.80 -11.35
N LEU A 341 -5.49 4.92 -11.50
CA LEU A 341 -4.52 4.48 -10.50
C LEU A 341 -4.82 5.12 -9.14
N LEU A 342 -5.08 6.43 -9.09
CA LEU A 342 -5.40 7.12 -7.85
C LEU A 342 -6.63 6.52 -7.14
N LEU A 343 -7.71 6.27 -7.89
CA LEU A 343 -8.95 5.71 -7.32
C LEU A 343 -8.72 4.29 -6.81
N GLU A 344 -8.01 3.44 -7.56
CA GLU A 344 -7.67 2.07 -7.18
C GLU A 344 -6.80 2.05 -5.90
N LEU A 345 -5.76 2.89 -5.82
CA LEU A 345 -4.89 2.98 -4.63
C LEU A 345 -5.65 3.42 -3.38
N ILE A 346 -6.58 4.38 -3.50
CA ILE A 346 -7.39 4.84 -2.35
C ILE A 346 -8.32 3.72 -1.88
N GLN A 347 -8.99 3.02 -2.79
CA GLN A 347 -9.90 1.95 -2.44
C GLN A 347 -9.16 0.77 -1.79
N GLU A 348 -7.99 0.40 -2.29
CA GLU A 348 -7.14 -0.63 -1.66
C GLU A 348 -6.70 -0.24 -0.25
N LEU A 349 -6.27 1.00 -0.03
CA LEU A 349 -5.97 1.50 1.32
C LEU A 349 -7.20 1.45 2.22
N TRP A 350 -8.37 1.79 1.68
CA TRP A 350 -9.62 1.81 2.43
C TRP A 350 -10.02 0.41 2.89
N GLN A 351 -9.94 -0.57 1.98
CA GLN A 351 -10.19 -1.98 2.27
C GLN A 351 -9.19 -2.52 3.30
N TRP A 352 -7.90 -2.21 3.15
CA TRP A 352 -6.88 -2.58 4.12
C TRP A 352 -7.17 -1.99 5.51
N LEU A 353 -7.46 -0.69 5.61
CA LEU A 353 -7.82 -0.06 6.88
C LEU A 353 -9.06 -0.72 7.52
N GLY A 354 -10.04 -1.09 6.70
CA GLY A 354 -11.24 -1.81 7.15
C GLY A 354 -10.94 -3.21 7.68
N SER A 355 -9.91 -3.89 7.15
CA SER A 355 -9.52 -5.24 7.60
C SER A 355 -8.74 -5.25 8.91
N LEU A 356 -8.14 -4.12 9.31
CA LEU A 356 -7.31 -4.05 10.53
C LEU A 356 -8.11 -4.15 11.85
N GLY A 357 -9.45 -4.04 11.80
CA GLY A 357 -10.29 -4.09 12.99
C GLY A 357 -9.98 -2.98 14.01
N LEU A 358 -9.62 -1.78 13.53
CA LEU A 358 -9.38 -0.62 14.39
C LEU A 358 -10.70 -0.02 14.88
N SER A 359 -10.64 0.72 15.99
CA SER A 359 -11.79 1.51 16.46
C SER A 359 -12.07 2.75 15.59
N HIS A 360 -11.11 3.13 14.75
CA HIS A 360 -11.25 4.22 13.81
C HIS A 360 -11.83 3.69 12.51
N ASP A 361 -12.87 4.35 12.02
CA ASP A 361 -13.34 4.15 10.66
C ASP A 361 -12.24 4.56 9.64
N PRO A 362 -12.10 3.87 8.48
CA PRO A 362 -11.11 4.22 7.46
C PRO A 362 -11.16 5.70 7.01
N SER A 363 -12.33 6.34 7.06
CA SER A 363 -12.49 7.77 6.76
C SER A 363 -11.64 8.68 7.66
N CYS A 364 -11.26 8.22 8.87
CA CYS A 364 -10.35 8.95 9.75
C CYS A 364 -8.94 9.14 9.17
N PHE A 365 -8.58 8.35 8.16
CA PHE A 365 -7.25 8.34 7.55
C PHE A 365 -7.25 8.81 6.09
N LEU A 366 -8.36 8.57 5.36
CA LEU A 366 -8.37 8.73 3.90
C LEU A 366 -9.41 9.70 3.36
N LEU A 367 -10.37 10.17 4.17
CA LEU A 367 -11.52 10.89 3.61
C LEU A 367 -11.12 12.16 2.86
N THR A 368 -10.14 12.93 3.35
CA THR A 368 -9.65 14.11 2.64
C THR A 368 -9.09 13.74 1.26
N ARG A 369 -8.26 12.68 1.17
CA ARG A 369 -7.71 12.18 -0.11
C ARG A 369 -8.81 11.67 -1.04
N ALA A 370 -9.77 10.92 -0.51
CA ALA A 370 -10.89 10.39 -1.28
C ALA A 370 -11.76 11.52 -1.87
N MET A 371 -12.11 12.51 -1.06
CA MET A 371 -12.90 13.66 -1.53
C MET A 371 -12.15 14.48 -2.58
N ASP A 372 -10.84 14.70 -2.42
CA ASP A 372 -10.04 15.41 -3.41
C ASP A 372 -9.89 14.61 -4.71
N ALA A 373 -9.72 13.28 -4.63
CA ALA A 373 -9.70 12.40 -5.80
C ALA A 373 -11.04 12.44 -6.57
N LEU A 374 -12.17 12.36 -5.86
CA LEU A 374 -13.50 12.49 -6.46
C LEU A 374 -13.70 13.84 -7.14
N ARG A 375 -13.21 14.94 -6.54
CA ARG A 375 -13.29 16.27 -7.14
C ARG A 375 -12.48 16.36 -8.45
N LEU A 376 -11.28 15.77 -8.47
CA LEU A 376 -10.36 15.85 -9.61
C LEU A 376 -10.76 14.93 -10.77
N VAL A 377 -11.33 13.75 -10.48
CA VAL A 377 -11.58 12.69 -11.48
C VAL A 377 -13.08 12.52 -11.80
N GLY A 378 -13.98 13.01 -10.95
CA GLY A 378 -15.42 12.69 -10.99
C GLY A 378 -16.21 13.17 -12.21
N PHE A 379 -15.62 13.99 -13.10
CA PHE A 379 -16.29 14.49 -14.32
C PHE A 379 -15.89 13.73 -15.60
N ASP A 380 -15.05 12.70 -15.51
CA ASP A 380 -14.63 11.93 -16.70
C ASP A 380 -15.79 11.09 -17.27
N ARG A 381 -15.84 10.96 -18.60
CA ARG A 381 -16.86 10.20 -19.33
C ARG A 381 -16.46 8.74 -19.55
N ASP A 382 -15.23 8.36 -19.26
CA ASP A 382 -14.75 6.98 -19.35
C ASP A 382 -15.58 6.04 -18.46
N GLN A 383 -15.92 4.87 -18.98
CA GLN A 383 -16.79 3.93 -18.29
C GLN A 383 -16.11 3.29 -17.07
N ARG A 384 -14.83 2.93 -17.18
CA ARG A 384 -14.07 2.30 -16.09
C ARG A 384 -13.84 3.31 -14.97
N LEU A 385 -13.47 4.55 -15.30
CA LEU A 385 -13.37 5.63 -14.31
C LEU A 385 -14.71 5.86 -13.59
N ARG A 386 -15.84 5.87 -14.30
CA ARG A 386 -17.16 6.05 -13.68
C ARG A 386 -17.49 4.93 -12.68
N GLN A 387 -17.08 3.69 -12.96
CA GLN A 387 -17.26 2.57 -12.03
C GLN A 387 -16.43 2.77 -10.75
N GLU A 388 -15.16 3.13 -10.88
CA GLU A 388 -14.28 3.38 -9.72
C GLU A 388 -14.72 4.61 -8.91
N VAL A 389 -15.17 5.68 -9.58
CA VAL A 389 -15.76 6.87 -8.94
C VAL A 389 -17.00 6.47 -8.12
N ALA A 390 -17.90 5.67 -8.69
CA ALA A 390 -19.11 5.22 -7.98
C ALA A 390 -18.77 4.37 -6.75
N GLN A 391 -17.80 3.45 -6.86
CA GLN A 391 -17.33 2.64 -5.73
C GLN A 391 -16.78 3.53 -4.60
N LEU A 392 -15.92 4.49 -4.93
CA LEU A 392 -15.36 5.41 -3.94
C LEU A 392 -16.43 6.35 -3.34
N GLN A 393 -17.41 6.80 -4.13
CA GLN A 393 -18.54 7.60 -3.63
C GLN A 393 -19.32 6.85 -2.55
N VAL A 394 -19.67 5.59 -2.80
CA VAL A 394 -20.38 4.73 -1.82
C VAL A 394 -19.59 4.64 -0.50
N LEU A 395 -18.27 4.45 -0.57
CA LEU A 395 -17.42 4.44 0.63
C LEU A 395 -17.51 5.77 1.39
N THR A 396 -17.46 6.91 0.69
CA THR A 396 -17.45 8.23 1.33
C THR A 396 -18.81 8.71 1.85
N GLU A 397 -19.93 8.36 1.19
CA GLU A 397 -21.28 8.78 1.58
C GLU A 397 -21.72 8.19 2.92
N SER A 398 -21.26 6.98 3.22
CA SER A 398 -21.54 6.30 4.50
C SER A 398 -20.77 6.88 5.69
N CYS A 399 -19.82 7.79 5.45
CA CYS A 399 -18.86 8.21 6.46
C CYS A 399 -19.21 9.57 7.09
N MET A 400 -19.31 9.60 8.42
CA MET A 400 -19.23 10.85 9.16
C MET A 400 -17.76 11.18 9.43
N LYS A 401 -17.19 12.21 8.79
CA LYS A 401 -15.80 12.65 9.06
C LYS A 401 -15.60 12.88 10.56
N GLN A 402 -14.80 12.04 11.21
CA GLN A 402 -14.54 12.15 12.66
C GLN A 402 -13.29 12.98 12.94
N VAL A 403 -12.20 12.73 12.20
CA VAL A 403 -10.92 13.44 12.29
C VAL A 403 -10.11 13.15 11.02
N ASP A 404 -9.06 13.94 10.74
CA ASP A 404 -8.07 13.62 9.71
C ASP A 404 -6.72 13.26 10.40
N ILE A 405 -6.52 11.98 10.72
CA ILE A 405 -5.33 11.47 11.43
C ILE A 405 -4.10 11.51 10.53
N LEU A 406 -4.31 11.31 9.23
CA LEU A 406 -3.29 11.38 8.20
C LEU A 406 -3.62 12.54 7.27
N PRO A 407 -3.27 13.79 7.61
CA PRO A 407 -3.53 14.89 6.70
C PRO A 407 -2.85 14.65 5.34
N LEU A 408 -3.47 15.17 4.27
CA LEU A 408 -2.87 15.21 2.94
C LEU A 408 -1.51 15.93 3.00
N ARG A 409 -0.49 15.33 2.38
CA ARG A 409 0.82 15.97 2.20
C ARG A 409 0.92 16.45 0.76
N PRO A 410 0.87 17.77 0.51
CA PRO A 410 1.07 18.29 -0.83
C PRO A 410 2.55 18.17 -1.22
N LEU A 411 2.84 17.26 -2.15
CA LEU A 411 4.20 16.91 -2.59
C LEU A 411 4.36 17.14 -4.09
N ILE A 412 5.37 17.90 -4.49
CA ILE A 412 5.70 18.11 -5.91
C ILE A 412 7.04 17.44 -6.20
N ILE A 413 7.11 16.67 -7.28
CA ILE A 413 8.38 16.10 -7.73
C ILE A 413 9.18 17.20 -8.44
N ASP A 414 10.46 17.31 -8.12
CA ASP A 414 11.35 18.29 -8.75
C ASP A 414 11.31 18.18 -10.28
N GLY A 415 11.22 19.33 -10.96
CA GLY A 415 11.07 19.44 -12.40
C GLY A 415 9.83 18.76 -13.01
N SER A 416 8.83 18.37 -12.22
CA SER A 416 7.55 17.82 -12.72
C SER A 416 6.50 18.89 -13.04
N ILE A 417 6.74 20.12 -12.63
CA ILE A 417 5.92 21.29 -12.92
C ILE A 417 6.77 22.29 -13.68
N SER A 418 6.29 22.72 -14.84
CA SER A 418 6.82 23.89 -15.53
C SER A 418 5.96 25.08 -15.12
N PHE A 419 6.54 26.06 -14.42
CA PHE A 419 5.90 27.36 -14.26
C PHE A 419 6.00 28.05 -15.62
N GLN A 420 4.89 28.09 -16.38
CA GLN A 420 4.77 28.97 -17.54
C GLN A 420 4.24 30.34 -17.11
#